data_AF-A0A539DUW9-F1
#
_entry.id   AF-A0A539DUW9-F1
#
_cell.length_a   1.000
_cell.length_b   1.000
_cell.length_c   1.000
_cell.angle_alpha   90.00
_cell.angle_beta   90.00
_cell.angle_gamma   90.00
#
_symmetry.space_group_name_H-M   'P 1'
#
loop_
_entity.id
_entity.type
_entity.pdbx_description
1 polymer ?
#
loop_
_entity_poly.entity_id
_entity_poly.type
_entity_poly.pdbx_seq_one_letter_code
_entity_poly.pdbx_strand_id
1 'polypeptide(L)'
;EIRLRNAMVTGDRLITGQPIENVAPVERCIRETAALPLPDEPIGGHDGDPMRLPGGAGLTADRGHIRRGVGWGVSIKNLMYSEGFDDYSTARCRLSDGVASLKFATSEVGQGFVAIAPQIARSVLGVDDVVLEPIDTTIGSAGSTSASRQTWMSGGAVDGACRLVRERLFENLGARYDIDPLRLAIDGRDVIDTMGDLRVPVTEASAGIVIEETFEHHHRATVDLDHDGQGNCHTAFAFVAHRAVVDVDPDLGLVKVVQIATAQDVGRALNPLSVLGQIEGGIAQGVGLAVMEQIIQIDGRIRNANFTDYLLPTMLDMPDVVATLIEEPDPMAPLGAKGVGEPPCISTTPAVVAAIRDAIGRDLSRVPVRPSDIVIV
;
A
#
# COMPACT_ATOMS: atom_id res chain seq x y z
N GLU A 1 -24.01 -0.86 -7.19
CA GLU A 1 -24.77 0.40 -7.41
C GLU A 1 -24.77 1.34 -6.20
N ILE A 2 -25.28 0.95 -5.03
CA ILE A 2 -25.36 1.84 -3.84
C ILE A 2 -24.01 2.49 -3.47
N ARG A 3 -22.90 1.75 -3.57
CA ARG A 3 -21.55 2.27 -3.33
C ARG A 3 -21.12 3.34 -4.34
N LEU A 4 -21.54 3.24 -5.60
CA LEU A 4 -21.24 4.26 -6.62
C LEU A 4 -22.01 5.55 -6.35
N ARG A 5 -23.27 5.46 -5.91
CA ARG A 5 -24.09 6.63 -5.58
C ARG A 5 -23.56 7.42 -4.38
N ASN A 6 -22.74 6.79 -3.54
CA ASN A 6 -22.15 7.37 -2.34
C ASN A 6 -20.61 7.38 -2.41
N ALA A 7 -20.05 7.28 -3.63
CA ALA A 7 -18.60 7.30 -3.81
C ALA A 7 -18.07 8.68 -3.45
N MET A 8 -17.04 8.72 -2.61
CA MET A 8 -16.43 9.99 -2.21
C MET A 8 -15.60 10.57 -3.34
N VAL A 9 -15.55 11.90 -3.40
CA VAL A 9 -14.68 12.67 -4.30
C VAL A 9 -13.86 13.68 -3.52
N THR A 10 -12.77 14.15 -4.14
CA THR A 10 -11.96 15.24 -3.57
C THR A 10 -12.84 16.46 -3.34
N GLY A 11 -12.77 17.03 -2.13
CA GLY A 11 -13.61 18.14 -1.67
C GLY A 11 -14.80 17.73 -0.79
N ASP A 12 -15.19 16.45 -0.78
CA ASP A 12 -16.21 15.94 0.15
C ASP A 12 -15.77 16.10 1.60
N ARG A 13 -16.75 16.18 2.52
CA ARG A 13 -16.49 16.30 3.96
C ARG A 13 -16.74 14.99 4.70
N LEU A 14 -15.82 14.66 5.60
CA LEU A 14 -15.98 13.58 6.57
C LEU A 14 -16.96 13.96 7.67
N ILE A 15 -17.33 12.96 8.47
CA ILE A 15 -18.16 13.15 9.67
C ILE A 15 -17.52 14.06 10.73
N THR A 16 -16.19 14.24 10.65
CA THR A 16 -15.39 15.16 11.48
C THR A 16 -15.34 16.58 10.90
N GLY A 17 -16.10 16.86 9.83
CA GLY A 17 -16.07 18.13 9.12
C GLY A 17 -14.84 18.33 8.23
N GLN A 18 -13.82 17.46 8.34
CA GLN A 18 -12.60 17.52 7.54
C GLN A 18 -12.90 17.36 6.03
N PRO A 19 -12.42 18.27 5.17
CA PRO A 19 -12.45 18.05 3.74
C PRO A 19 -11.45 16.97 3.30
N ILE A 20 -11.81 16.17 2.31
CA ILE A 20 -10.88 15.31 1.59
C ILE A 20 -10.09 16.17 0.61
N GLU A 21 -8.89 16.56 1.02
CA GLU A 21 -8.01 17.42 0.23
C GLU A 21 -7.18 16.66 -0.82
N ASN A 22 -6.92 15.37 -0.57
CA ASN A 22 -6.07 14.54 -1.41
C ASN A 22 -6.90 13.87 -2.52
N VAL A 23 -6.23 13.29 -3.53
CA VAL A 23 -6.93 12.67 -4.67
C VAL A 23 -7.76 11.47 -4.19
N ALA A 24 -9.06 11.45 -4.49
CA ALA A 24 -10.02 10.45 -4.01
C ALA A 24 -10.80 9.80 -5.16
N PRO A 25 -10.21 8.84 -5.89
CA PRO A 25 -10.82 8.26 -7.10
C PRO A 25 -11.74 7.08 -6.76
N VAL A 26 -12.61 7.21 -5.75
CA VAL A 26 -13.41 6.09 -5.21
C VAL A 26 -14.32 5.46 -6.25
N GLU A 27 -14.98 6.30 -7.07
CA GLU A 27 -15.81 5.81 -8.17
C GLU A 27 -14.98 4.97 -9.15
N ARG A 28 -13.77 5.43 -9.49
CA ARG A 28 -12.86 4.71 -10.38
C ARG A 28 -12.43 3.38 -9.76
N CYS A 29 -12.06 3.35 -8.46
CA CYS A 29 -11.78 2.10 -7.75
C CYS A 29 -12.92 1.10 -7.93
N ILE A 30 -14.17 1.52 -7.73
CA ILE A 30 -15.33 0.62 -7.86
C ILE A 30 -15.50 0.14 -9.31
N ARG A 31 -15.38 1.04 -10.30
CA ARG A 31 -15.61 0.71 -11.71
C ARG A 31 -14.51 -0.19 -12.28
N GLU A 32 -13.25 0.08 -11.99
CA GLU A 32 -12.12 -0.72 -12.44
C GLU A 32 -12.18 -2.12 -11.81
N THR A 33 -12.49 -2.24 -10.51
CA THR A 33 -12.74 -3.55 -9.89
C THR A 33 -13.92 -4.28 -10.53
N ALA A 34 -14.95 -3.57 -10.97
CA ALA A 34 -16.10 -4.18 -11.64
C ALA A 34 -15.77 -4.67 -13.05
N ALA A 35 -14.86 -3.97 -13.74
CA ALA A 35 -14.39 -4.30 -15.08
C ALA A 35 -13.46 -5.53 -15.10
N LEU A 36 -12.79 -5.84 -13.97
CA LEU A 36 -12.00 -7.05 -13.84
C LEU A 36 -12.88 -8.30 -14.03
N PRO A 37 -12.43 -9.30 -14.83
CA PRO A 37 -13.24 -10.47 -15.15
C PRO A 37 -13.59 -11.25 -13.89
N LEU A 38 -14.80 -11.82 -13.85
CA LEU A 38 -15.14 -12.86 -12.87
C LEU A 38 -14.27 -14.10 -13.13
N PRO A 39 -14.05 -14.97 -12.13
CA PRO A 39 -13.30 -16.19 -12.36
C PRO A 39 -14.01 -17.06 -13.40
N ASP A 40 -13.26 -17.50 -14.42
CA ASP A 40 -13.75 -18.41 -15.46
C ASP A 40 -14.00 -19.84 -14.93
N GLU A 41 -13.63 -20.09 -13.67
CA GLU A 41 -13.86 -21.37 -12.98
C GLU A 41 -15.35 -21.59 -12.71
N PRO A 42 -15.90 -22.80 -12.93
CA PRO A 42 -17.26 -23.13 -12.58
C PRO A 42 -17.35 -23.26 -11.06
N ILE A 43 -18.57 -23.36 -10.55
CA ILE A 43 -18.81 -23.58 -9.13
C ILE A 43 -18.14 -24.91 -8.71
N GLY A 44 -17.22 -24.83 -7.75
CA GLY A 44 -16.41 -25.95 -7.30
C GLY A 44 -15.18 -26.28 -8.16
N GLY A 45 -14.74 -25.37 -9.04
CA GLY A 45 -13.47 -25.48 -9.79
C GLY A 45 -13.50 -26.34 -11.07
N HIS A 46 -12.51 -26.16 -11.95
CA HIS A 46 -12.30 -26.96 -13.17
C HIS A 46 -11.57 -28.29 -12.90
N ASP A 47 -11.54 -29.16 -13.91
CA ASP A 47 -10.63 -30.33 -14.02
C ASP A 47 -10.74 -31.45 -12.98
N GLY A 48 -11.75 -31.40 -12.11
CA GLY A 48 -11.93 -32.40 -11.06
C GLY A 48 -10.88 -32.31 -9.94
N ASP A 49 -10.10 -31.23 -9.88
CA ASP A 49 -9.12 -31.01 -8.81
C ASP A 49 -9.85 -30.78 -7.47
N PRO A 50 -9.71 -31.70 -6.50
CA PRO A 50 -10.35 -31.56 -5.20
C PRO A 50 -9.89 -30.31 -4.44
N MET A 51 -8.68 -29.79 -4.71
CA MET A 51 -8.13 -28.62 -4.02
C MET A 51 -8.87 -27.32 -4.31
N ARG A 52 -9.68 -27.30 -5.38
CA ARG A 52 -10.52 -26.17 -5.76
C ARG A 52 -11.90 -26.19 -5.10
N LEU A 53 -12.28 -27.30 -4.45
CA LEU A 53 -13.55 -27.40 -3.72
C LEU A 53 -13.43 -26.79 -2.31
N PRO A 54 -14.54 -26.28 -1.73
CA PRO A 54 -14.61 -26.03 -0.30
C PRO A 54 -14.24 -27.30 0.49
N GLY A 55 -13.26 -27.19 1.40
CA GLY A 55 -12.70 -28.34 2.14
C GLY A 55 -11.53 -29.07 1.45
N GLY A 56 -11.16 -28.68 0.23
CA GLY A 56 -9.99 -29.20 -0.48
C GLY A 56 -10.01 -30.72 -0.70
N ALA A 57 -8.84 -31.35 -0.60
CA ALA A 57 -8.66 -32.80 -0.82
C ALA A 57 -9.44 -33.71 0.14
N GLY A 58 -10.12 -33.17 1.17
CA GLY A 58 -11.01 -33.94 2.02
C GLY A 58 -12.20 -34.56 1.28
N LEU A 59 -12.49 -34.13 0.04
CA LEU A 59 -13.57 -34.65 -0.83
C LEU A 59 -14.96 -34.67 -0.15
N THR A 60 -15.19 -33.76 0.79
CA THR A 60 -16.44 -33.74 1.55
C THR A 60 -17.56 -33.01 0.82
N ALA A 61 -17.24 -32.00 0.01
CA ALA A 61 -18.25 -31.16 -0.63
C ALA A 61 -18.83 -31.79 -1.92
N ASP A 62 -20.16 -31.87 -2.01
CA ASP A 62 -20.86 -32.18 -3.24
C ASP A 62 -21.07 -30.90 -4.05
N ARG A 63 -20.60 -30.88 -5.30
CA ARG A 63 -20.74 -29.75 -6.23
C ARG A 63 -22.18 -29.29 -6.40
N GLY A 64 -23.17 -30.20 -6.31
CA GLY A 64 -24.58 -29.85 -6.39
C GLY A 64 -25.07 -28.96 -5.24
N HIS A 65 -24.39 -29.00 -4.10
CA HIS A 65 -24.76 -28.25 -2.90
C HIS A 65 -23.99 -26.93 -2.77
N ILE A 66 -22.87 -26.80 -3.48
CA ILE A 66 -22.08 -25.56 -3.46
C ILE A 66 -22.90 -24.39 -4.00
N ARG A 67 -22.80 -23.25 -3.32
CA ARG A 67 -23.36 -21.96 -3.72
C ARG A 67 -22.23 -20.96 -3.89
N ARG A 68 -22.24 -20.26 -5.02
CA ARG A 68 -21.32 -19.16 -5.28
C ARG A 68 -21.94 -17.86 -4.83
N GLY A 69 -21.16 -17.03 -4.14
CA GLY A 69 -21.55 -15.67 -3.79
C GLY A 69 -20.51 -14.65 -4.22
N VAL A 70 -20.97 -13.42 -4.42
CA VAL A 70 -20.15 -12.27 -4.81
C VAL A 70 -20.34 -11.13 -3.82
N GLY A 71 -19.25 -10.67 -3.23
CA GLY A 71 -19.26 -9.65 -2.19
C GLY A 71 -18.33 -8.49 -2.51
N TRP A 72 -18.61 -7.33 -1.92
CA TRP A 72 -17.86 -6.10 -2.18
C TRP A 72 -17.45 -5.42 -0.88
N GLY A 73 -16.20 -4.99 -0.82
CA GLY A 73 -15.65 -4.11 0.22
C GLY A 73 -15.07 -2.86 -0.43
N VAL A 74 -15.42 -1.68 0.06
CA VAL A 74 -14.82 -0.41 -0.39
C VAL A 74 -14.40 0.31 0.88
N SER A 75 -13.12 0.67 0.97
CA SER A 75 -12.56 1.28 2.18
C SER A 75 -11.92 2.63 1.90
N ILE A 76 -12.08 3.51 2.88
CA ILE A 76 -11.26 4.69 3.12
C ILE A 76 -10.34 4.37 4.29
N LYS A 77 -9.08 4.79 4.21
CA LYS A 77 -8.10 4.61 5.31
C LYS A 77 -7.20 5.83 5.40
N ASN A 78 -7.04 6.39 6.61
CA ASN A 78 -6.14 7.52 6.82
C ASN A 78 -4.67 7.10 6.62
N LEU A 79 -3.88 7.98 6.05
CA LEU A 79 -2.44 7.85 5.84
C LEU A 79 -1.71 8.78 6.81
N MET A 80 -0.53 8.36 7.28
CA MET A 80 0.30 9.09 8.25
C MET A 80 -0.31 9.14 9.66
N TYR A 81 0.40 9.76 10.59
CA TYR A 81 -0.19 10.11 11.89
C TYR A 81 -1.19 11.26 11.74
N SER A 82 -1.93 11.51 12.82
CA SER A 82 -3.11 12.37 12.83
C SER A 82 -3.19 13.10 14.16
N GLU A 83 -4.18 13.98 14.31
CA GLU A 83 -4.52 14.67 15.56
C GLU A 83 -3.32 15.46 16.12
N GLY A 84 -2.83 16.43 15.33
CA GLY A 84 -1.81 17.38 15.79
C GLY A 84 -0.41 16.79 15.97
N PHE A 85 -0.22 15.49 15.71
CA PHE A 85 1.06 14.84 15.86
C PHE A 85 2.09 15.41 14.87
N ASP A 86 3.28 15.75 15.39
CA ASP A 86 4.42 16.20 14.61
C ASP A 86 5.08 15.00 13.90
N ASP A 87 4.48 14.60 12.78
CA ASP A 87 4.92 13.46 11.99
C ASP A 87 5.96 13.90 10.97
N TYR A 88 7.21 13.44 11.16
CA TYR A 88 8.33 13.76 10.28
C TYR A 88 9.19 12.54 9.96
N SER A 89 10.03 12.67 8.95
CA SER A 89 11.09 11.70 8.69
C SER A 89 12.37 12.39 8.24
N THR A 90 13.51 11.90 8.71
CA THR A 90 14.83 12.45 8.35
C THR A 90 15.62 11.48 7.47
N ALA A 91 16.29 12.04 6.46
CA ALA A 91 17.25 11.32 5.64
C ALA A 91 18.42 12.23 5.26
N ARG A 92 19.55 11.61 4.95
CA ARG A 92 20.76 12.25 4.45
C ARG A 92 21.20 11.56 3.18
N CYS A 93 21.59 12.38 2.21
CA CYS A 93 22.21 11.95 0.98
C CYS A 93 23.62 12.53 0.91
N ARG A 94 24.60 11.69 0.56
CA ARG A 94 25.97 12.10 0.28
C ARG A 94 26.34 11.67 -1.13
N LEU A 95 26.84 12.58 -1.97
CA LEU A 95 27.34 12.29 -3.31
C LEU A 95 28.86 12.52 -3.36
N SER A 96 29.58 11.55 -3.91
CA SER A 96 31.04 11.60 -4.11
C SER A 96 31.38 10.74 -5.31
N ASP A 97 32.06 11.32 -6.30
CA ASP A 97 32.60 10.60 -7.46
C ASP A 97 31.56 9.71 -8.18
N GLY A 98 30.33 10.22 -8.34
CA GLY A 98 29.21 9.53 -8.98
C GLY A 98 28.51 8.46 -8.15
N VAL A 99 28.89 8.28 -6.88
CA VAL A 99 28.26 7.34 -5.94
C VAL A 99 27.44 8.11 -4.92
N ALA A 100 26.16 7.74 -4.77
CA ALA A 100 25.32 8.27 -3.70
C ALA A 100 25.32 7.31 -2.48
N SER A 101 25.49 7.85 -1.29
CA SER A 101 25.26 7.14 -0.03
C SER A 101 24.00 7.70 0.64
N LEU A 102 23.13 6.82 1.10
CA LEU A 102 21.88 7.19 1.78
C LEU A 102 21.88 6.70 3.22
N LYS A 103 21.53 7.62 4.13
CA LYS A 103 21.18 7.31 5.53
C LYS A 103 19.75 7.78 5.77
N PHE A 104 18.89 6.94 6.32
CA PHE A 104 17.51 7.32 6.65
C PHE A 104 17.07 6.62 7.92
N ALA A 105 16.11 7.21 8.64
CA ALA A 105 15.66 6.70 9.93
C ALA A 105 14.63 5.55 9.81
N THR A 106 14.11 5.27 8.61
CA THR A 106 13.09 4.23 8.38
C THR A 106 13.59 2.84 8.74
N SER A 107 12.77 2.11 9.49
CA SER A 107 12.97 0.69 9.72
C SER A 107 12.25 -0.14 8.65
N GLU A 108 13.01 -0.99 7.98
CA GLU A 108 12.50 -1.99 7.04
C GLU A 108 11.96 -3.20 7.80
N VAL A 109 10.72 -3.59 7.51
CA VAL A 109 10.06 -4.77 8.09
C VAL A 109 9.52 -5.73 7.02
N GLY A 110 9.93 -5.54 5.76
CA GLY A 110 9.52 -6.35 4.61
C GLY A 110 8.68 -5.60 3.57
N GLN A 111 8.37 -4.32 3.80
CA GLN A 111 7.59 -3.48 2.88
C GLN A 111 8.37 -3.02 1.64
N GLY A 112 9.71 -3.11 1.65
CA GLY A 112 10.55 -2.82 0.49
C GLY A 112 11.04 -1.37 0.38
N PHE A 113 11.09 -0.63 1.49
CA PHE A 113 11.68 0.72 1.53
C PHE A 113 13.15 0.73 1.11
N VAL A 114 13.92 -0.30 1.48
CA VAL A 114 15.33 -0.47 1.07
C VAL A 114 15.51 -0.62 -0.44
N ALA A 115 14.45 -0.97 -1.18
CA ALA A 115 14.47 -1.02 -2.64
C ALA A 115 14.09 0.33 -3.26
N ILE A 116 13.10 1.03 -2.69
CA ILE A 116 12.63 2.30 -3.26
C ILE A 116 13.57 3.47 -2.96
N ALA A 117 14.24 3.52 -1.81
CA ALA A 117 15.14 4.63 -1.48
C ALA A 117 16.29 4.79 -2.50
N PRO A 118 16.98 3.70 -2.93
CA PRO A 118 17.89 3.77 -4.06
C PRO A 118 17.25 4.19 -5.38
N GLN A 119 16.03 3.74 -5.69
CA GLN A 119 15.32 4.15 -6.92
C GLN A 119 15.05 5.66 -6.95
N ILE A 120 14.70 6.23 -5.80
CA ILE A 120 14.52 7.68 -5.63
C ILE A 120 15.84 8.40 -5.91
N ALA A 121 16.93 8.01 -5.25
CA ALA A 121 18.24 8.64 -5.44
C ALA A 121 18.72 8.57 -6.89
N ARG A 122 18.60 7.41 -7.55
CA ARG A 122 18.94 7.25 -8.97
C ARG A 122 18.12 8.19 -9.86
N SER A 123 16.82 8.28 -9.62
CA SER A 123 15.92 9.14 -10.39
C SER A 123 16.22 10.63 -10.20
N VAL A 124 16.61 11.04 -8.99
CA VAL A 124 16.87 12.44 -8.66
C VAL A 124 18.26 12.88 -9.10
N LEU A 125 19.28 12.02 -8.92
CA LEU A 125 20.70 12.36 -9.09
C LEU A 125 21.32 11.86 -10.39
N GLY A 126 20.70 10.92 -11.10
CA GLY A 126 21.29 10.33 -12.32
C GLY A 126 22.52 9.46 -12.06
N VAL A 127 22.62 8.84 -10.88
CA VAL A 127 23.69 7.91 -10.52
C VAL A 127 23.29 6.46 -10.77
N ASP A 128 24.27 5.57 -11.00
CA ASP A 128 24.03 4.12 -11.06
C ASP A 128 24.21 3.46 -9.68
N ASP A 129 25.24 3.88 -8.95
CA ASP A 129 25.64 3.30 -7.68
C ASP A 129 25.03 4.06 -6.50
N VAL A 130 24.27 3.33 -5.70
CA VAL A 130 23.70 3.82 -4.44
C VAL A 130 24.04 2.85 -3.33
N VAL A 131 24.68 3.36 -2.28
CA VAL A 131 25.04 2.62 -1.07
C VAL A 131 24.10 3.02 0.05
N LEU A 132 23.51 2.03 0.72
CA LEU A 132 22.76 2.27 1.95
C LEU A 132 23.73 2.23 3.13
N GLU A 133 23.76 3.30 3.92
CA GLU A 133 24.50 3.32 5.19
C GLU A 133 23.83 2.39 6.22
N PRO A 134 24.59 1.86 7.21
CA PRO A 134 24.01 1.03 8.26
C PRO A 134 22.83 1.71 8.95
N ILE A 135 21.75 0.98 9.19
CA ILE A 135 20.58 1.53 9.92
C ILE A 135 20.93 1.62 11.40
N ASP A 136 20.81 2.82 11.96
CA ASP A 136 20.97 3.12 13.38
C ASP A 136 20.20 4.42 13.75
N THR A 137 20.32 4.85 15.00
CA THR A 137 19.58 5.99 15.56
C THR A 137 20.29 7.35 15.40
N THR A 138 21.28 7.48 14.51
CA THR A 138 22.12 8.70 14.43
C THR A 138 21.59 9.78 13.49
N ILE A 139 20.56 9.49 12.67
CA ILE A 139 20.08 10.40 11.61
C ILE A 139 18.76 11.12 11.92
N GLY A 140 18.09 10.78 13.03
CA GLY A 140 16.79 11.35 13.40
C GLY A 140 15.70 10.28 13.54
N SER A 141 14.45 10.68 13.30
CA SER A 141 13.27 9.79 13.42
C SER A 141 12.64 9.53 12.06
N ALA A 142 11.91 8.42 11.96
CA ALA A 142 10.97 8.13 10.89
C ALA A 142 9.66 7.59 11.45
N GLY A 143 9.34 7.88 12.72
CA GLY A 143 8.23 7.25 13.43
C GLY A 143 8.30 5.72 13.41
N SER A 144 7.18 5.06 13.67
CA SER A 144 7.05 3.62 13.43
C SER A 144 6.68 3.32 11.96
N THR A 145 7.08 2.15 11.47
CA THR A 145 6.60 1.62 10.19
C THR A 145 5.18 1.10 10.36
N SER A 146 4.23 2.04 10.42
CA SER A 146 2.79 1.85 10.55
C SER A 146 2.04 2.96 9.79
N ALA A 147 0.71 2.95 9.79
CA ALA A 147 -0.11 3.99 9.16
C ALA A 147 0.22 4.24 7.66
N SER A 148 0.85 3.25 7.01
CA SER A 148 1.31 3.28 5.62
C SER A 148 2.14 4.53 5.32
N ARG A 149 2.93 4.99 6.30
CA ARG A 149 3.55 6.31 6.24
C ARG A 149 4.84 6.42 5.46
N GLN A 150 5.59 5.32 5.39
CA GLN A 150 7.01 5.36 5.05
C GLN A 150 7.29 5.80 3.60
N THR A 151 6.46 5.42 2.63
CA THR A 151 6.61 5.89 1.23
C THR A 151 6.49 7.41 1.12
N TRP A 152 5.52 8.00 1.81
CA TRP A 152 5.28 9.44 1.78
C TRP A 152 6.35 10.17 2.60
N MET A 153 6.49 9.82 3.87
CA MET A 153 7.32 10.58 4.80
C MET A 153 8.79 10.38 4.53
N SER A 154 9.22 9.13 4.53
CA SER A 154 10.64 8.80 4.39
C SER A 154 11.10 8.79 2.95
N GLY A 155 10.21 8.46 2.00
CA GLY A 155 10.47 8.70 0.58
C GLY A 155 10.62 10.20 0.29
N GLY A 156 9.78 11.05 0.91
CA GLY A 156 9.93 12.50 0.87
C GLY A 156 11.22 13.01 1.51
N ALA A 157 11.66 12.40 2.61
CA ALA A 157 12.94 12.72 3.24
C ALA A 157 14.12 12.41 2.31
N VAL A 158 14.12 11.23 1.68
CA VAL A 158 15.16 10.81 0.73
C VAL A 158 15.13 11.68 -0.53
N ASP A 159 13.96 11.94 -1.12
CA ASP A 159 13.81 12.82 -2.28
C ASP A 159 14.32 14.23 -1.98
N GLY A 160 13.94 14.81 -0.84
CA GLY A 160 14.40 16.14 -0.42
C GLY A 160 15.90 16.21 -0.22
N ALA A 161 16.51 15.23 0.47
CA ALA A 161 17.95 15.18 0.66
C ALA A 161 18.69 15.04 -0.69
N CYS A 162 18.19 14.21 -1.60
CA CYS A 162 18.77 14.05 -2.93
C CYS A 162 18.63 15.34 -3.77
N ARG A 163 17.52 16.07 -3.65
CA ARG A 163 17.32 17.35 -4.35
C ARG A 163 18.28 18.43 -3.87
N LEU A 164 18.50 18.53 -2.56
CA LEU A 164 19.50 19.44 -2.02
C LEU A 164 20.91 19.11 -2.53
N VAL A 165 21.28 17.82 -2.55
CA VAL A 165 22.55 17.38 -3.15
C VAL A 165 22.66 17.77 -4.62
N ARG A 166 21.57 17.58 -5.40
CA ARG A 166 21.53 17.96 -6.81
C ARG A 166 21.69 19.48 -6.98
N GLU A 167 21.04 20.28 -6.15
CA GLU A 167 21.15 21.74 -6.18
C GLU A 167 22.60 22.17 -5.95
N ARG A 168 23.29 21.61 -4.95
CA ARG A 168 24.72 21.87 -4.72
C ARG A 168 25.63 21.42 -5.86
N LEU A 169 25.28 20.33 -6.53
CA LEU A 169 25.99 19.85 -7.71
C LEU A 169 25.83 20.85 -8.87
N PHE A 170 24.61 21.34 -9.09
CA PHE A 170 24.31 22.34 -10.11
C PHE A 170 24.95 23.69 -9.81
N GLU A 171 25.00 24.12 -8.55
CA GLU A 171 25.74 25.32 -8.13
C GLU A 171 27.25 25.21 -8.45
N ASN A 172 27.88 24.08 -8.15
CA ASN A 172 29.28 23.84 -8.47
C ASN A 172 29.55 23.85 -9.97
N LEU A 173 28.72 23.13 -10.74
CA LEU A 173 28.86 23.05 -12.20
C LEU A 173 28.57 24.40 -12.85
N GLY A 174 27.52 25.10 -12.39
CA GLY A 174 27.15 26.43 -12.84
C GLY A 174 28.28 27.44 -12.66
N ALA A 175 28.94 27.44 -11.50
CA ALA A 175 30.10 28.29 -11.24
C ALA A 175 31.31 27.94 -12.14
N ARG A 176 31.51 26.66 -12.47
CA ARG A 176 32.61 26.19 -13.33
C ARG A 176 32.43 26.55 -14.80
N TYR A 177 31.18 26.56 -15.28
CA TYR A 177 30.85 26.78 -16.70
C TYR A 177 30.15 28.11 -16.98
N ASP A 178 29.98 28.98 -15.98
CA ASP A 178 29.24 30.25 -16.06
C ASP A 178 27.79 30.07 -16.55
N ILE A 179 27.11 29.07 -15.96
CA ILE A 179 25.71 28.71 -16.27
C ILE A 179 24.86 28.90 -15.02
N ASP A 180 23.69 29.53 -15.17
CA ASP A 180 22.70 29.59 -14.10
C ASP A 180 22.27 28.16 -13.68
N PRO A 181 22.42 27.76 -12.40
CA PRO A 181 22.02 26.44 -11.92
C PRO A 181 20.57 26.06 -12.26
N LEU A 182 19.67 27.03 -12.43
CA LEU A 182 18.28 26.80 -12.82
C LEU A 182 18.12 26.28 -14.26
N ARG A 183 19.16 26.44 -15.10
CA ARG A 183 19.20 25.86 -16.45
C ARG A 183 19.66 24.42 -16.46
N LEU A 184 20.26 23.93 -15.37
CA LEU A 184 20.80 22.59 -15.29
C LEU A 184 19.71 21.58 -14.93
N ALA A 185 19.78 20.39 -15.54
CA ALA A 185 18.88 19.28 -15.25
C ALA A 185 19.63 17.94 -15.31
N ILE A 186 19.05 16.91 -14.67
CA ILE A 186 19.47 15.52 -14.85
C ILE A 186 18.72 14.93 -16.05
N ASP A 187 19.46 14.41 -17.02
CA ASP A 187 18.94 13.63 -18.15
C ASP A 187 19.67 12.28 -18.22
N GLY A 188 18.98 11.22 -17.81
CA GLY A 188 19.58 9.90 -17.64
C GLY A 188 20.67 9.93 -16.57
N ARG A 189 21.93 9.88 -17.00
CA ARG A 189 23.13 9.87 -16.13
C ARG A 189 24.02 11.09 -16.29
N ASP A 190 23.51 12.10 -16.98
CA ASP A 190 24.25 13.31 -17.29
C ASP A 190 23.56 14.52 -16.67
N VAL A 191 24.36 15.52 -16.31
CA VAL A 191 23.90 16.89 -16.10
C VAL A 191 23.91 17.60 -17.46
N ILE A 192 22.77 18.18 -17.84
CA ILE A 192 22.60 18.93 -19.09
C ILE A 192 22.28 20.39 -18.82
N ASP A 193 22.68 21.29 -19.73
CA ASP A 193 22.13 22.64 -19.82
C ASP A 193 20.92 22.64 -20.75
N THR A 194 19.75 22.93 -20.22
CA THR A 194 18.48 22.94 -20.96
C THR A 194 18.38 24.01 -22.05
N MET A 195 19.30 24.97 -22.06
CA MET A 195 19.34 26.10 -23.00
C MET A 195 20.65 26.19 -23.77
N GLY A 196 21.53 25.19 -23.67
CA GLY A 196 22.85 25.17 -24.29
C GLY A 196 23.31 23.75 -24.63
N ASP A 197 24.61 23.60 -24.87
CA ASP A 197 25.21 22.35 -25.38
C ASP A 197 25.93 21.54 -24.29
N LEU A 198 25.96 22.01 -23.04
CA LEU A 198 26.64 21.31 -21.96
C LEU A 198 25.93 19.98 -21.67
N ARG A 199 26.71 18.89 -21.68
CA ARG A 199 26.31 17.56 -21.22
C ARG A 199 27.52 16.89 -20.58
N VAL A 200 27.44 16.64 -19.29
CA VAL A 200 28.54 16.08 -18.50
C VAL A 200 28.02 14.93 -17.65
N PRO A 201 28.63 13.73 -17.68
CA PRO A 201 28.24 12.64 -16.79
C PRO A 201 28.24 13.07 -15.32
N VAL A 202 27.27 12.60 -14.54
CA VAL A 202 27.20 12.92 -13.09
C VAL A 202 28.47 12.49 -12.36
N THR A 203 29.10 11.40 -12.80
CA THR A 203 30.41 10.93 -12.31
C THR A 203 31.51 11.96 -12.51
N GLU A 204 31.56 12.65 -13.65
CA GLU A 204 32.51 13.72 -13.92
C GLU A 204 32.12 15.02 -13.20
N ALA A 205 30.83 15.37 -13.18
CA ALA A 205 30.33 16.56 -12.51
C ALA A 205 30.59 16.54 -10.99
N SER A 206 30.60 15.36 -10.39
CA SER A 206 30.87 15.15 -8.95
C SER A 206 32.30 14.68 -8.63
N ALA A 207 33.18 14.62 -9.63
CA ALA A 207 34.55 14.15 -9.44
C ALA A 207 35.35 15.09 -8.53
N GLY A 208 35.95 14.53 -7.47
CA GLY A 208 36.80 15.27 -6.54
C GLY A 208 36.06 16.24 -5.61
N ILE A 209 34.73 16.20 -5.59
CA ILE A 209 33.89 16.95 -4.64
C ILE A 209 33.04 16.00 -3.81
N VAL A 210 32.75 16.42 -2.57
CA VAL A 210 31.84 15.71 -1.67
C VAL A 210 30.71 16.67 -1.32
N ILE A 211 29.48 16.25 -1.59
CA ILE A 211 28.28 16.99 -1.24
C ILE A 211 27.49 16.12 -0.27
N GLU A 212 27.10 16.66 0.87
CA GLU A 212 26.31 15.96 1.89
C GLU A 212 25.21 16.89 2.39
N GLU A 213 23.96 16.45 2.29
CA GLU A 213 22.80 17.22 2.71
C GLU A 213 21.83 16.33 3.49
N THR A 214 21.27 16.88 4.56
CA THR A 214 20.26 16.24 5.41
C THR A 214 18.95 16.99 5.27
N PHE A 215 17.85 16.24 5.11
CA PHE A 215 16.53 16.81 4.96
C PHE A 215 15.54 16.11 5.90
N GLU A 216 14.73 16.92 6.56
CA GLU A 216 13.62 16.49 7.39
C GLU A 216 12.32 16.83 6.67
N HIS A 217 11.58 15.79 6.28
CA HIS A 217 10.30 15.94 5.62
C HIS A 217 9.16 15.97 6.63
N HIS A 218 8.34 17.00 6.53
CA HIS A 218 7.09 17.17 7.25
C HIS A 218 5.94 17.15 6.25
N HIS A 219 4.85 16.46 6.58
CA HIS A 219 3.59 16.65 5.87
C HIS A 219 2.89 17.92 6.37
N ARG A 220 1.75 18.31 5.77
CA ARG A 220 0.98 19.46 6.26
C ARG A 220 0.60 19.30 7.74
N ALA A 221 0.53 20.38 8.50
CA ALA A 221 0.06 20.30 9.88
C ALA A 221 -1.40 19.78 9.95
N THR A 222 -1.68 18.95 10.94
CA THR A 222 -3.04 18.54 11.32
C THR A 222 -3.40 19.15 12.67
N VAL A 223 -4.67 19.06 13.06
CA VAL A 223 -5.15 19.56 14.36
C VAL A 223 -5.87 18.46 15.12
N ASP A 224 -5.89 18.57 16.45
CA ASP A 224 -6.76 17.75 17.30
C ASP A 224 -8.23 17.94 16.92
N LEU A 225 -9.03 16.90 17.16
CA LEU A 225 -10.48 17.03 17.13
C LEU A 225 -10.95 17.89 18.31
N ASP A 226 -11.90 18.77 18.07
CA ASP A 226 -12.56 19.54 19.13
C ASP A 226 -13.52 18.67 19.96
N HIS A 227 -14.15 19.26 20.97
CA HIS A 227 -15.09 18.57 21.85
C HIS A 227 -16.32 17.97 21.15
N ASP A 228 -16.64 18.42 19.94
CA ASP A 228 -17.74 17.93 19.09
C ASP A 228 -17.22 16.92 18.04
N GLY A 229 -15.95 16.51 18.14
CA GLY A 229 -15.30 15.58 17.20
C GLY A 229 -15.00 16.20 15.84
N GLN A 230 -14.92 17.53 15.73
CA GLN A 230 -14.65 18.24 14.47
C GLN A 230 -13.20 18.70 14.37
N GLY A 231 -12.60 18.59 13.18
CA GLY A 231 -11.23 19.05 12.95
C GLY A 231 -10.58 18.47 11.69
N ASN A 232 -9.59 19.17 11.14
CA ASN A 232 -8.75 18.67 10.04
C ASN A 232 -7.60 17.81 10.62
N CYS A 233 -7.95 16.63 11.12
CA CYS A 233 -7.06 15.80 11.92
C CYS A 233 -6.22 14.81 11.11
N HIS A 234 -6.57 14.53 9.85
CA HIS A 234 -5.84 13.58 9.00
C HIS A 234 -5.09 14.27 7.86
N THR A 235 -3.95 13.71 7.47
CA THR A 235 -3.12 14.23 6.36
C THR A 235 -3.67 13.84 4.99
N ALA A 236 -3.95 12.56 4.78
CA ALA A 236 -4.45 12.05 3.51
C ALA A 236 -5.20 10.74 3.72
N PHE A 237 -5.86 10.26 2.67
CA PHE A 237 -6.58 8.98 2.67
C PHE A 237 -6.21 8.12 1.47
N ALA A 238 -6.20 6.81 1.67
CA ALA A 238 -6.12 5.80 0.62
C ALA A 238 -7.51 5.19 0.38
N PHE A 239 -7.79 4.87 -0.89
CA PHE A 239 -9.06 4.33 -1.33
C PHE A 239 -8.86 3.04 -2.13
N VAL A 240 -9.72 2.06 -1.89
CA VAL A 240 -9.65 0.77 -2.59
C VAL A 240 -11.01 0.11 -2.64
N ALA A 241 -11.26 -0.66 -3.70
CA ALA A 241 -12.43 -1.51 -3.85
C ALA A 241 -12.01 -2.96 -4.10
N HIS A 242 -12.48 -3.88 -3.25
CA HIS A 242 -12.33 -5.32 -3.41
C HIS A 242 -13.66 -5.97 -3.78
N ARG A 243 -13.63 -6.91 -4.72
CA ARG A 243 -14.71 -7.84 -5.02
C ARG A 243 -14.23 -9.26 -4.73
N ALA A 244 -14.89 -9.92 -3.79
CA ALA A 244 -14.64 -11.32 -3.47
C ALA A 244 -15.64 -12.22 -4.20
N VAL A 245 -15.14 -13.34 -4.71
CA VAL A 245 -15.95 -14.47 -5.18
C VAL A 245 -15.65 -15.66 -4.29
N VAL A 246 -16.68 -16.26 -3.71
CA VAL A 246 -16.56 -17.40 -2.80
C VAL A 246 -17.44 -18.54 -3.26
N ASP A 247 -16.98 -19.76 -3.05
CA ASP A 247 -17.78 -20.98 -3.13
C ASP A 247 -18.00 -21.50 -1.71
N VAL A 248 -19.26 -21.76 -1.37
CA VAL A 248 -19.68 -22.19 -0.03
C VAL A 248 -20.44 -23.49 -0.13
N ASP A 249 -20.07 -24.48 0.67
CA ASP A 249 -20.91 -25.65 0.95
C ASP A 249 -21.74 -25.36 2.20
N PRO A 250 -23.06 -25.09 2.06
CA PRO A 250 -23.91 -24.72 3.19
C PRO A 250 -24.28 -25.91 4.09
N ASP A 251 -24.08 -27.15 3.65
CA ASP A 251 -24.38 -28.34 4.45
C ASP A 251 -23.22 -28.66 5.40
N LEU A 252 -21.99 -28.41 4.93
CA LEU A 252 -20.76 -28.65 5.70
C LEU A 252 -20.18 -27.40 6.37
N GLY A 253 -20.64 -26.23 5.98
CA GLY A 253 -20.12 -24.95 6.46
C GLY A 253 -18.71 -24.64 5.95
N LEU A 254 -18.34 -25.17 4.78
CA LEU A 254 -17.01 -24.99 4.20
C LEU A 254 -17.00 -23.83 3.21
N VAL A 255 -15.91 -23.08 3.18
CA VAL A 255 -15.74 -21.92 2.30
C VAL A 255 -14.44 -22.05 1.53
N LYS A 256 -14.48 -21.76 0.23
CA LYS A 256 -13.32 -21.47 -0.61
C LYS A 256 -13.44 -20.03 -1.10
N VAL A 257 -12.43 -19.21 -0.81
CA VAL A 257 -12.28 -17.93 -1.50
C VAL A 257 -11.65 -18.22 -2.86
N VAL A 258 -12.38 -17.94 -3.93
CA VAL A 258 -11.98 -18.32 -5.30
C VAL A 258 -11.12 -17.21 -5.91
N GLN A 259 -11.60 -15.97 -5.82
CA GLN A 259 -10.93 -14.81 -6.40
C GLN A 259 -11.14 -13.58 -5.52
N ILE A 260 -10.10 -12.76 -5.42
CA ILE A 260 -10.21 -11.37 -4.97
C ILE A 260 -9.78 -10.46 -6.13
N ALA A 261 -10.74 -9.71 -6.66
CA ALA A 261 -10.48 -8.66 -7.64
C ALA A 261 -10.36 -7.32 -6.92
N THR A 262 -9.39 -6.48 -7.31
CA THR A 262 -9.14 -5.21 -6.64
C THR A 262 -8.66 -4.11 -7.58
N ALA A 263 -9.05 -2.87 -7.27
CA ALA A 263 -8.49 -1.67 -7.84
C ALA A 263 -8.20 -0.69 -6.71
N GLN A 264 -6.93 -0.31 -6.59
CA GLN A 264 -6.43 0.47 -5.48
C GLN A 264 -5.79 1.77 -5.97
N ASP A 265 -6.15 2.88 -5.33
CA ASP A 265 -5.47 4.15 -5.47
C ASP A 265 -4.08 4.06 -4.83
N VAL A 266 -3.04 4.18 -5.66
CA VAL A 266 -1.64 4.07 -5.23
C VAL A 266 -0.88 5.39 -5.35
N GLY A 267 -1.56 6.47 -5.76
CA GLY A 267 -0.88 7.68 -6.20
C GLY A 267 -0.01 7.38 -7.42
N ARG A 268 1.31 7.53 -7.29
CA ARG A 268 2.31 7.02 -8.22
C ARG A 268 2.93 5.73 -7.70
N ALA A 269 2.94 4.67 -8.51
CA ALA A 269 3.64 3.43 -8.15
C ALA A 269 5.16 3.59 -8.35
N LEU A 270 5.91 3.74 -7.25
CA LEU A 270 7.38 3.83 -7.33
C LEU A 270 8.03 2.50 -7.74
N ASN A 271 7.48 1.39 -7.24
CA ASN A 271 7.87 0.04 -7.62
C ASN A 271 6.61 -0.82 -7.78
N PRO A 272 6.07 -0.96 -9.01
CA PRO A 272 4.83 -1.69 -9.26
C PRO A 272 4.86 -3.14 -8.77
N LEU A 273 6.01 -3.82 -8.85
CA LEU A 273 6.14 -5.19 -8.35
C LEU A 273 5.98 -5.27 -6.83
N SER A 274 6.62 -4.37 -6.08
CA SER A 274 6.46 -4.30 -4.63
C SER A 274 5.04 -3.90 -4.22
N VAL A 275 4.40 -3.00 -4.97
CA VAL A 275 3.00 -2.62 -4.75
C VAL A 275 2.07 -3.83 -4.89
N LEU A 276 2.23 -4.65 -5.92
CA LEU A 276 1.45 -5.88 -6.10
C LEU A 276 1.68 -6.86 -4.94
N GLY A 277 2.93 -7.08 -4.53
CA GLY A 277 3.23 -7.94 -3.38
C GLY A 277 2.61 -7.46 -2.05
N GLN A 278 2.52 -6.14 -1.85
CA GLN A 278 1.82 -5.56 -0.69
C GLN A 278 0.30 -5.79 -0.77
N ILE A 279 -0.29 -5.66 -1.97
CA ILE A 279 -1.71 -5.96 -2.20
C ILE A 279 -2.02 -7.42 -1.90
N GLU A 280 -1.21 -8.35 -2.44
CA GLU A 280 -1.35 -9.79 -2.20
C GLU A 280 -1.21 -10.14 -0.71
N GLY A 281 -0.19 -9.59 -0.04
CA GLY A 281 0.05 -9.82 1.39
C GLY A 281 -1.09 -9.29 2.27
N GLY A 282 -1.61 -8.10 1.99
CA GLY A 282 -2.75 -7.55 2.72
C GLY A 282 -4.05 -8.33 2.44
N ILE A 283 -4.26 -8.80 1.21
CA ILE A 283 -5.39 -9.70 0.87
C ILE A 283 -5.28 -11.00 1.66
N ALA A 284 -4.08 -11.59 1.78
CA ALA A 284 -3.85 -12.79 2.57
C ALA A 284 -4.30 -12.60 4.03
N GLN A 285 -3.90 -11.49 4.66
CA GLN A 285 -4.33 -11.13 6.02
C GLN A 285 -5.85 -10.96 6.12
N GLY A 286 -6.47 -10.31 5.13
CA GLY A 286 -7.91 -10.11 5.11
C GLY A 286 -8.70 -11.41 4.92
N VAL A 287 -8.20 -12.35 4.11
CA VAL A 287 -8.76 -13.70 3.97
C VAL A 287 -8.63 -14.48 5.29
N GLY A 288 -7.44 -14.45 5.89
CA GLY A 288 -7.18 -15.07 7.19
C GLY A 288 -8.15 -14.56 8.25
N LEU A 289 -8.26 -13.25 8.43
CA LEU A 289 -9.22 -12.66 9.39
C LEU A 289 -10.68 -13.03 9.07
N ALA A 290 -11.05 -13.12 7.79
CA ALA A 290 -12.43 -13.41 7.40
C ALA A 290 -12.89 -14.82 7.77
N VAL A 291 -12.04 -15.85 7.60
CA VAL A 291 -12.49 -17.26 7.67
C VAL A 291 -11.57 -18.20 8.47
N MET A 292 -10.44 -17.75 9.02
CA MET A 292 -9.44 -18.63 9.67
C MET A 292 -8.98 -18.12 11.04
N GLU A 293 -8.48 -16.89 11.11
CA GLU A 293 -7.71 -16.39 12.23
C GLU A 293 -8.61 -15.93 13.39
N GLN A 294 -8.36 -16.46 14.59
CA GLN A 294 -9.00 -16.03 15.82
C GLN A 294 -8.11 -16.31 17.02
N ILE A 295 -7.97 -15.36 17.93
CA ILE A 295 -7.44 -15.64 19.27
C ILE A 295 -8.58 -16.15 20.15
N ILE A 296 -8.43 -17.38 20.68
CA ILE A 296 -9.40 -17.99 21.58
C ILE A 296 -8.95 -17.75 23.01
N GLN A 297 -9.68 -16.90 23.74
CA GLN A 297 -9.42 -16.63 25.15
C GLN A 297 -10.51 -17.26 26.03
N ILE A 298 -10.10 -18.07 27.01
CA ILE A 298 -10.99 -18.67 28.02
C ILE A 298 -10.34 -18.48 29.39
N ASP A 299 -11.05 -17.84 30.32
CA ASP A 299 -10.60 -17.52 31.69
C ASP A 299 -9.27 -16.74 31.71
N GLY A 300 -9.13 -15.76 30.82
CA GLY A 300 -7.92 -14.94 30.72
C GLY A 300 -6.72 -15.64 30.07
N ARG A 301 -6.87 -16.88 29.60
CA ARG A 301 -5.80 -17.64 28.95
C ARG A 301 -6.08 -17.83 27.46
N ILE A 302 -5.06 -17.57 26.64
CA ILE A 302 -5.08 -17.89 25.21
C ILE A 302 -4.97 -19.41 25.07
N ARG A 303 -5.93 -20.01 24.38
CA ARG A 303 -6.04 -21.47 24.21
C ARG A 303 -5.36 -22.00 22.97
N ASN A 304 -5.17 -21.14 21.96
CA ASN A 304 -4.54 -21.47 20.69
C ASN A 304 -3.28 -20.65 20.43
N ALA A 305 -2.39 -20.53 21.42
CA ALA A 305 -1.11 -19.82 21.29
C ALA A 305 -0.06 -20.65 20.52
N ASN A 306 -0.45 -21.22 19.38
CA ASN A 306 0.37 -22.08 18.51
C ASN A 306 -0.18 -22.05 17.08
N PHE A 307 0.64 -22.42 16.08
CA PHE A 307 0.23 -22.41 14.66
C PHE A 307 -0.55 -23.65 14.20
N THR A 308 -0.87 -24.58 15.11
CA THR A 308 -1.79 -25.68 14.82
C THR A 308 -3.24 -25.20 14.97
N ASP A 309 -3.51 -24.42 16.01
CA ASP A 309 -4.86 -24.00 16.39
C ASP A 309 -5.16 -22.53 16.06
N TYR A 310 -4.12 -21.72 15.83
CA TYR A 310 -4.24 -20.40 15.19
C TYR A 310 -3.93 -20.56 13.71
N LEU A 311 -5.00 -20.67 12.92
CA LEU A 311 -4.92 -21.03 11.50
C LEU A 311 -4.48 -19.82 10.66
N LEU A 312 -3.22 -19.81 10.26
CA LEU A 312 -2.72 -18.88 9.24
C LEU A 312 -3.03 -19.41 7.84
N PRO A 313 -3.44 -18.55 6.89
CA PRO A 313 -3.61 -18.94 5.49
C PRO A 313 -2.34 -19.56 4.92
N THR A 314 -2.48 -20.71 4.26
CA THR A 314 -1.43 -21.34 3.47
C THR A 314 -1.54 -20.91 2.01
N MET A 315 -0.56 -21.33 1.18
CA MET A 315 -0.62 -21.07 -0.26
C MET A 315 -1.85 -21.67 -0.94
N LEU A 316 -2.46 -22.73 -0.35
CA LEU A 316 -3.68 -23.36 -0.90
C LEU A 316 -4.96 -22.62 -0.49
N ASP A 317 -4.89 -21.79 0.54
CA ASP A 317 -6.00 -20.94 1.00
C ASP A 317 -6.02 -19.60 0.26
N MET A 318 -4.89 -19.22 -0.36
CA MET A 318 -4.80 -18.01 -1.15
C MET A 318 -5.69 -18.08 -2.39
N PRO A 319 -6.56 -17.07 -2.60
CA PRO A 319 -7.36 -16.96 -3.82
C PRO A 319 -6.51 -16.42 -4.97
N ASP A 320 -7.02 -16.55 -6.19
CA ASP A 320 -6.48 -15.82 -7.32
C ASP A 320 -6.70 -14.31 -7.10
N VAL A 321 -5.61 -13.53 -7.13
CA VAL A 321 -5.65 -12.07 -6.98
C VAL A 321 -5.51 -11.43 -8.36
N VAL A 322 -6.52 -10.65 -8.76
CA VAL A 322 -6.47 -9.82 -9.97
C VAL A 322 -6.56 -8.35 -9.55
N ALA A 323 -5.51 -7.59 -9.86
CA ALA A 323 -5.34 -6.24 -9.36
C ALA A 323 -5.15 -5.22 -10.50
N THR A 324 -5.76 -4.04 -10.33
CA THR A 324 -5.49 -2.85 -11.13
C THR A 324 -4.94 -1.75 -10.23
N LEU A 325 -3.83 -1.13 -10.64
CA LEU A 325 -3.27 0.02 -9.93
C LEU A 325 -3.89 1.29 -10.51
N ILE A 326 -4.59 2.06 -9.68
CA ILE A 326 -5.09 3.38 -10.07
C ILE A 326 -3.97 4.39 -9.78
N GLU A 327 -3.27 4.74 -10.85
CA GLU A 327 -2.19 5.71 -10.79
C GLU A 327 -2.68 7.14 -11.05
N GLU A 328 -3.01 7.83 -9.97
CA GLU A 328 -3.33 9.27 -9.97
C GLU A 328 -2.45 9.97 -8.94
N PRO A 329 -1.30 10.53 -9.36
CA PRO A 329 -0.34 11.16 -8.45
C PRO A 329 -0.98 12.19 -7.53
N ASP A 330 -0.73 12.08 -6.23
CA ASP A 330 -1.24 13.05 -5.27
C ASP A 330 -0.39 14.32 -5.29
N PRO A 331 -0.95 15.52 -5.50
CA PRO A 331 -0.18 16.75 -5.56
C PRO A 331 0.47 17.10 -4.22
N MET A 332 -0.07 16.59 -3.10
CA MET A 332 0.47 16.83 -1.77
C MET A 332 1.53 15.80 -1.38
N ALA A 333 1.64 14.68 -2.11
CA ALA A 333 2.59 13.63 -1.81
C ALA A 333 3.95 13.90 -2.46
N PRO A 334 5.06 13.71 -1.73
CA PRO A 334 6.36 13.55 -2.36
C PRO A 334 6.30 12.48 -3.45
N LEU A 335 6.85 12.82 -4.62
CA LEU A 335 6.86 11.95 -5.81
C LEU A 335 5.46 11.58 -6.34
N GLY A 336 4.38 12.15 -5.79
CA GLY A 336 3.00 11.76 -6.07
C GLY A 336 2.58 10.41 -5.47
N ALA A 337 3.41 9.77 -4.65
CA ALA A 337 3.24 8.39 -4.19
C ALA A 337 2.47 8.28 -2.86
N LYS A 338 1.53 7.34 -2.76
CA LYS A 338 0.76 7.07 -1.53
C LYS A 338 1.22 5.79 -0.84
N GLY A 339 0.79 5.62 0.40
CA GLY A 339 0.94 4.36 1.13
C GLY A 339 -0.08 3.31 0.67
N VAL A 340 0.34 2.06 0.47
CA VAL A 340 -0.48 1.00 -0.17
C VAL A 340 -0.69 -0.26 0.66
N GLY A 341 0.07 -0.48 1.74
CA GLY A 341 0.17 -1.80 2.38
C GLY A 341 -1.04 -2.22 3.22
N GLU A 342 -1.70 -1.29 3.91
CA GLU A 342 -2.81 -1.61 4.83
C GLU A 342 -4.21 -1.70 4.18
N PRO A 343 -4.58 -0.88 3.17
CA PRO A 343 -5.90 -0.92 2.55
C PRO A 343 -6.39 -2.32 2.09
N PRO A 344 -5.54 -3.19 1.51
CA PRO A 344 -5.97 -4.53 1.09
C PRO A 344 -6.51 -5.40 2.23
N CYS A 345 -5.90 -5.35 3.41
CA CYS A 345 -6.36 -6.10 4.58
C CYS A 345 -7.74 -5.62 5.07
N ILE A 346 -7.96 -4.30 5.04
CA ILE A 346 -9.15 -3.65 5.60
C ILE A 346 -10.43 -4.03 4.84
N SER A 347 -10.41 -3.98 3.51
CA SER A 347 -11.63 -4.19 2.70
C SER A 347 -11.78 -5.62 2.16
N THR A 348 -10.73 -6.44 2.16
CA THR A 348 -10.85 -7.87 1.80
C THR A 348 -11.75 -8.61 2.78
N THR A 349 -11.54 -8.42 4.09
CA THR A 349 -12.34 -9.08 5.14
C THR A 349 -13.85 -8.90 4.94
N PRO A 350 -14.39 -7.66 4.89
CA PRO A 350 -15.83 -7.46 4.66
C PRO A 350 -16.29 -7.88 3.26
N ALA A 351 -15.43 -7.83 2.23
CA ALA A 351 -15.79 -8.33 0.89
C ALA A 351 -16.06 -9.84 0.92
N VAL A 352 -15.20 -10.62 1.56
CA VAL A 352 -15.36 -12.08 1.73
C VAL A 352 -16.61 -12.40 2.52
N VAL A 353 -16.83 -11.74 3.67
CA VAL A 353 -18.03 -11.98 4.48
C VAL A 353 -19.31 -11.61 3.73
N ALA A 354 -19.31 -10.50 2.97
CA ALA A 354 -20.43 -10.14 2.11
C ALA A 354 -20.71 -11.17 1.02
N ALA A 355 -19.66 -11.78 0.45
CA ALA A 355 -19.79 -12.83 -0.56
C ALA A 355 -20.38 -14.11 0.06
N ILE A 356 -20.00 -14.46 1.29
CA ILE A 356 -20.60 -15.59 2.00
C ILE A 356 -22.08 -15.32 2.28
N ARG A 357 -22.43 -14.12 2.74
CA ARG A 357 -23.86 -13.71 2.92
C ARG A 357 -24.65 -13.85 1.63
N ASP A 358 -24.09 -13.42 0.51
CA ASP A 358 -24.71 -13.54 -0.83
C ASP A 358 -24.93 -15.01 -1.22
N ALA A 359 -23.95 -15.89 -0.95
CA ALA A 359 -24.03 -17.32 -1.26
C ALA A 359 -25.14 -18.05 -0.48
N ILE A 360 -25.36 -17.69 0.79
CA ILE A 360 -26.24 -18.47 1.71
C ILE A 360 -27.50 -17.72 2.19
N GLY A 361 -27.62 -16.42 1.91
CA GLY A 361 -28.77 -15.60 2.30
C GLY A 361 -28.94 -15.37 3.81
N ARG A 362 -27.88 -15.58 4.61
CA ARG A 362 -27.88 -15.38 6.07
C ARG A 362 -27.13 -14.11 6.45
N ASP A 363 -27.45 -13.57 7.63
CA ASP A 363 -26.66 -12.50 8.22
C ASP A 363 -25.49 -13.07 9.03
N LEU A 364 -24.29 -12.50 8.82
CA LEU A 364 -23.03 -12.89 9.42
C LEU A 364 -22.34 -11.69 10.06
N SER A 365 -22.62 -11.46 11.34
CA SER A 365 -22.18 -10.24 12.06
C SER A 365 -20.82 -10.36 12.75
N ARG A 366 -20.11 -11.48 12.58
CA ARG A 366 -18.82 -11.76 13.25
C ARG A 366 -17.81 -12.38 12.28
N VAL A 367 -16.54 -12.06 12.51
CA VAL A 367 -15.38 -12.77 11.93
C VAL A 367 -14.53 -13.44 13.03
N PRO A 368 -13.76 -14.49 12.70
CA PRO A 368 -13.87 -15.24 11.45
C PRO A 368 -15.22 -15.97 11.38
N VAL A 369 -15.75 -16.10 10.16
CA VAL A 369 -16.96 -16.88 9.88
C VAL A 369 -16.64 -18.35 10.11
N ARG A 370 -17.30 -18.95 11.09
CA ARG A 370 -17.08 -20.35 11.47
C ARG A 370 -17.99 -21.27 10.65
N PRO A 371 -17.63 -22.55 10.48
CA PRO A 371 -18.54 -23.51 9.85
C PRO A 371 -19.93 -23.56 10.49
N SER A 372 -20.01 -23.48 11.82
CA SER A 372 -21.27 -23.44 12.56
C SER A 372 -22.16 -22.22 12.25
N ASP A 373 -21.56 -21.13 11.77
CA ASP A 373 -22.30 -19.93 11.38
C ASP A 373 -22.96 -20.11 9.99
N ILE A 374 -22.44 -21.06 9.18
CA ILE A 374 -22.89 -21.33 7.81
C ILE A 374 -23.89 -22.47 7.77
N VAL A 375 -23.63 -23.59 8.47
CA VAL A 375 -24.43 -24.83 8.37
C VAL A 375 -25.92 -24.56 8.52
N ILE A 376 -26.71 -25.07 7.57
CA ILE A 376 -28.17 -25.08 7.62
C ILE A 376 -28.59 -26.23 8.55
N VAL A 377 -29.01 -25.89 9.78
CA VAL A 377 -29.63 -26.85 10.71
C VAL A 377 -31.13 -26.93 10.45
#